data_AF-A0A429E555-F1
#
_entry.id   AF-A0A429E555-F1
#
_cell.length_a   1.000
_cell.length_b   1.000
_cell.length_c   1.000
_cell.angle_alpha   90.00
_cell.angle_beta   90.00
_cell.angle_gamma   90.00
#
_symmetry.space_group_name_H-M   'P 1'
#
loop_
_entity.id
_entity.type
_entity.pdbx_description
1 polymer ?
#
loop_
_entity_poly.entity_id
_entity_poly.type
_entity_poly.pdbx_seq_one_letter_code
_entity_poly.pdbx_strand_id
1 'polypeptide(L)'
;MAGDDFAGLLRELKERSGLSYGALGKRLHMSGSTLHRYVSGEVVPVEFASVERLARVCRATPEELLELHRRWIRADALRGVKKEESGEAEGAEAAE
;
A
#
# COMPACT_ATOMS: atom_id res chain seq x y z
N MET A 1 1.92 14.73 -8.08
CA MET A 1 2.90 13.64 -8.23
C MET A 1 2.13 12.34 -8.42
N ALA A 2 2.55 11.40 -9.26
CA ALA A 2 1.75 10.19 -9.53
C ALA A 2 1.47 9.30 -8.31
N GLY A 3 2.31 9.36 -7.27
CA GLY A 3 2.05 8.69 -6.00
C GLY A 3 0.83 9.25 -5.24
N ASP A 4 0.48 10.52 -5.45
CA ASP A 4 -0.61 11.22 -4.77
C ASP A 4 -1.99 10.70 -5.20
N ASP A 5 -2.16 10.39 -6.48
CA ASP A 5 -3.41 9.88 -7.07
C ASP A 5 -3.73 8.44 -6.61
N PHE A 6 -2.68 7.62 -6.49
CA PHE A 6 -2.74 6.27 -5.93
C PHE A 6 -3.03 6.30 -4.42
N ALA A 7 -2.30 7.14 -3.70
CA ALA A 7 -2.44 7.34 -2.26
C ALA A 7 -3.84 7.87 -1.88
N GLY A 8 -4.38 8.80 -2.67
CA GLY A 8 -5.74 9.32 -2.52
C GLY A 8 -6.77 8.20 -2.50
N LEU A 9 -6.74 7.29 -3.50
CA LEU A 9 -7.68 6.17 -3.56
C LEU A 9 -7.52 5.22 -2.36
N LEU A 10 -6.27 4.89 -1.98
CA LEU A 10 -6.01 4.06 -0.81
C LEU A 10 -6.56 4.68 0.49
N ARG A 11 -6.41 6.00 0.62
CA ARG A 11 -6.89 6.76 1.76
C ARG A 11 -8.41 6.73 1.83
N GLU A 12 -9.10 6.93 0.72
CA GLU A 12 -10.57 6.85 0.64
C GLU A 12 -11.08 5.44 1.01
N LEU A 13 -10.46 4.40 0.45
CA LEU A 13 -10.78 2.99 0.80
C LEU A 13 -10.59 2.73 2.29
N LYS A 14 -9.48 3.20 2.85
CA LYS A 14 -9.15 3.06 4.27
C LYS A 14 -10.13 3.83 5.16
N GLU A 15 -10.47 5.07 4.80
CA GLU A 15 -11.45 5.89 5.53
C GLU A 15 -12.83 5.24 5.54
N ARG A 16 -13.30 4.72 4.40
CA ARG A 16 -14.57 3.98 4.31
C ARG A 16 -14.57 2.69 5.13
N SER A 17 -13.43 2.01 5.22
CA SER A 17 -13.30 0.77 6.00
C SER A 17 -13.35 0.99 7.52
N GLY A 18 -13.08 2.21 8.00
CA GLY A 18 -12.98 2.53 9.43
C GLY A 18 -11.78 1.90 10.13
N LEU A 19 -10.84 1.28 9.40
CA LEU A 19 -9.69 0.60 9.99
C LEU A 19 -8.56 1.58 10.31
N SER A 20 -7.91 1.38 11.46
CA SER A 20 -6.68 2.09 11.83
C SER A 20 -5.46 1.44 11.18
N TYR A 21 -4.38 2.19 11.00
CA TYR A 21 -3.11 1.65 10.46
C TYR A 21 -2.57 0.49 11.31
N GLY A 22 -2.77 0.52 12.63
CA GLY A 22 -2.40 -0.59 13.51
C GLY A 22 -3.24 -1.86 13.29
N ALA A 23 -4.54 -1.71 13.01
CA ALA A 23 -5.41 -2.85 12.69
C ALA A 23 -5.04 -3.48 11.33
N LEU A 24 -4.73 -2.64 10.33
CA LEU A 24 -4.21 -3.08 9.04
C LEU A 24 -2.85 -3.76 9.20
N GLY A 25 -1.96 -3.19 10.01
CA GLY A 25 -0.62 -3.74 10.26
C GLY A 25 -0.65 -5.13 10.86
N LYS A 26 -1.53 -5.37 11.85
CA LYS A 26 -1.73 -6.70 12.43
C LYS A 26 -2.24 -7.74 11.42
N ARG A 27 -3.07 -7.34 10.44
CA ARG A 27 -3.62 -8.25 9.43
C ARG A 27 -2.67 -8.50 8.26
N LEU A 28 -1.82 -7.54 7.96
CA LEU A 28 -0.88 -7.60 6.83
C LEU A 28 0.53 -8.00 7.26
N HIS A 29 0.78 -8.20 8.55
CA HIS A 29 2.10 -8.39 9.14
C HIS A 29 3.07 -7.26 8.78
N MET A 30 2.57 -6.02 8.78
CA MET A 30 3.33 -4.82 8.43
C MET A 30 3.27 -3.78 9.56
N SER A 31 4.31 -2.96 9.66
CA SER A 31 4.29 -1.83 10.59
C SER A 31 3.25 -0.78 10.15
N GLY A 32 2.60 -0.13 11.12
CA GLY A 32 1.69 0.99 10.85
C GLY A 32 2.39 2.13 10.11
N SER A 33 3.69 2.33 10.35
CA SER A 33 4.52 3.34 9.69
C SER A 33 4.76 3.03 8.20
N THR A 34 4.96 1.76 7.84
CA THR A 34 5.05 1.35 6.41
C THR A 34 3.72 1.59 5.70
N LEU A 35 2.62 1.22 6.34
CA LEU A 35 1.28 1.45 5.80
C LEU A 35 0.95 2.93 5.64
N HIS A 36 1.37 3.75 6.61
CA HIS A 36 1.23 5.20 6.51
C HIS A 36 1.97 5.74 5.29
N ARG A 37 3.22 5.34 5.05
CA ARG A 37 3.99 5.75 3.86
C ARG A 37 3.33 5.33 2.55
N TYR A 38 2.68 4.17 2.51
CA TYR A 38 1.94 3.72 1.33
C TYR A 38 0.67 4.54 1.10
N VAL A 39 -0.11 4.79 2.15
CA VAL A 39 -1.38 5.54 2.08
C VAL A 39 -1.14 7.04 1.89
N SER A 40 0.02 7.56 2.29
CA SER A 40 0.46 8.94 2.02
C SER A 40 1.15 9.10 0.66
N GLY A 41 1.42 8.01 -0.07
CA GLY A 41 2.09 8.06 -1.38
C GLY A 41 3.58 8.38 -1.32
N GLU A 42 4.16 8.38 -0.12
CA GLU A 42 5.57 8.62 0.13
C GLU A 42 6.43 7.46 -0.39
N VAL A 43 5.90 6.24 -0.29
CA VAL A 43 6.53 5.03 -0.82
C VAL A 43 5.49 4.24 -1.62
N VAL A 44 5.83 3.85 -2.84
CA VAL A 44 4.99 2.99 -3.68
C VAL A 44 5.51 1.54 -3.55
N PRO A 45 4.68 0.56 -3.14
CA PRO A 45 5.12 -0.83 -2.99
C PRO A 45 5.67 -1.41 -4.29
N VAL A 46 6.72 -2.24 -4.20
CA VAL A 46 7.32 -2.92 -5.36
C VAL A 46 6.39 -3.98 -5.96
N GLU A 47 5.54 -4.57 -5.11
CA GLU A 47 4.57 -5.58 -5.52
C GLU A 47 3.15 -5.10 -5.24
N PHE A 48 2.30 -5.16 -6.27
CA PHE A 48 0.88 -4.86 -6.13
C PHE A 48 0.17 -5.85 -5.19
N ALA A 49 0.69 -7.05 -4.96
CA ALA A 49 0.10 -8.04 -4.05
C ALA A 49 -0.10 -7.50 -2.61
N SER A 50 0.83 -6.66 -2.14
CA SER A 50 0.72 -6.02 -0.82
C SER A 50 -0.41 -4.98 -0.78
N VAL A 51 -0.57 -4.25 -1.88
CA VAL A 51 -1.63 -3.26 -2.07
C VAL A 51 -2.99 -3.94 -2.19
N GLU A 52 -3.07 -5.02 -2.96
CA GLU A 52 -4.30 -5.79 -3.15
C GLU A 52 -4.79 -6.38 -1.82
N ARG A 53 -3.91 -6.96 -1.00
CA ARG A 53 -4.29 -7.46 0.33
C ARG A 53 -4.84 -6.35 1.22
N LEU A 54 -4.18 -5.19 1.25
CA LEU A 54 -4.67 -4.04 2.00
C LEU A 54 -6.06 -3.61 1.53
N ALA A 55 -6.23 -3.42 0.23
CA ALA A 55 -7.50 -3.01 -0.36
C ALA A 55 -8.61 -4.04 -0.12
N ARG A 56 -8.32 -5.35 -0.20
CA ARG A 56 -9.25 -6.43 0.19
C ARG A 56 -9.66 -6.32 1.66
N VAL A 57 -8.73 -6.06 2.57
CA VAL A 57 -9.04 -5.86 3.99
C VAL A 57 -9.92 -4.63 4.21
N CYS A 58 -9.72 -3.58 3.41
CA CYS A 58 -10.57 -2.38 3.37
C CYS A 58 -11.91 -2.59 2.65
N ARG A 59 -12.24 -3.82 2.21
CA ARG A 59 -13.45 -4.15 1.43
C ARG A 59 -13.55 -3.35 0.13
N ALA A 60 -12.42 -3.17 -0.57
CA ALA A 60 -12.41 -2.61 -1.90
C ALA A 60 -13.15 -3.54 -2.88
N THR A 61 -13.92 -2.94 -3.79
CA THR A 61 -14.56 -3.66 -4.88
C THR A 61 -13.54 -4.03 -5.95
N PRO A 62 -13.85 -5.01 -6.83
CA PRO A 62 -12.98 -5.36 -7.94
C PRO A 62 -12.69 -4.18 -8.87
N GLU A 63 -13.67 -3.29 -9.07
CA GLU A 63 -13.53 -2.09 -9.89
C GLU A 63 -12.52 -1.11 -9.28
N GLU A 64 -12.58 -0.92 -7.96
CA GLU A 64 -11.62 -0.08 -7.22
C GLU A 64 -10.22 -0.68 -7.24
N LEU A 65 -10.09 -2.02 -7.15
CA LEU A 65 -8.81 -2.71 -7.27
C LEU A 65 -8.17 -2.52 -8.66
N LEU A 66 -8.97 -2.56 -9.73
CA LEU A 66 -8.48 -2.32 -11.09
C LEU A 66 -8.01 -0.88 -11.27
N GLU A 67 -8.76 0.08 -10.73
CA GLU A 67 -8.38 1.50 -10.77
C GLU A 67 -7.11 1.75 -9.96
N LEU A 68 -7.01 1.14 -8.79
CA LEU A 68 -5.82 1.16 -7.94
C LEU A 68 -4.60 0.59 -8.66
N HIS A 69 -4.77 -0.51 -9.40
CA HIS A 69 -3.70 -1.14 -10.17
C HIS A 69 -3.20 -0.22 -11.30
N ARG A 70 -4.10 0.45 -12.02
CA ARG A 70 -3.72 1.42 -13.06
C ARG A 70 -2.88 2.58 -12.50
N ARG A 71 -3.31 3.13 -11.36
CA ARG A 71 -2.58 4.22 -10.68
C ARG A 71 -1.25 3.74 -10.12
N TRP A 72 -1.22 2.52 -9.58
CA TRP A 72 0.00 1.89 -9.09
C TRP A 72 1.04 1.73 -10.21
N ILE A 73 0.67 1.24 -11.39
CA ILE A 73 1.59 1.11 -12.55
C ILE A 73 2.22 2.47 -12.90
N ARG A 74 1.42 3.55 -12.93
CA ARG A 74 1.92 4.90 -13.21
C ARG A 74 2.88 5.39 -12.13
N ALA A 75 2.59 5.12 -10.86
CA ALA A 75 3.43 5.51 -9.74
C ALA A 75 4.72 4.66 -9.66
N ASP A 76 4.62 3.36 -9.97
CA ASP A 76 5.71 2.39 -10.04
C ASP A 76 6.74 2.77 -11.11
N ALA A 77 6.27 3.12 -12.30
CA ALA A 77 7.11 3.60 -13.40
C ALA A 77 7.95 4.84 -13.02
N LEU A 78 7.45 5.68 -12.10
CA LEU A 78 8.16 6.84 -11.59
C LEU A 78 9.04 6.54 -10.38
N ARG A 79 8.77 5.45 -9.64
CA ARG A 79 9.61 4.97 -8.52
C ARG A 79 10.89 4.30 -8.98
N GLY A 80 10.89 3.65 -10.15
CA GLY A 80 12.05 2.92 -10.70
C GLY A 80 13.37 3.72 -10.73
N VAL A 81 13.30 5.05 -10.68
CA VAL A 81 14.44 5.98 -10.71
C VAL A 81 15.04 6.26 -9.31
N LYS A 82 14.38 5.89 -8.20
CA LYS A 82 14.77 6.24 -6.82
C LYS A 82 15.26 5.06 -5.96
N LYS A 83 15.36 3.85 -6.52
CA LYS A 83 15.48 2.57 -5.79
C LYS A 83 16.91 2.21 -5.33
N GLU A 84 17.70 3.18 -4.87
CA GLU A 84 19.02 2.88 -4.25
C GLU A 84 19.06 3.11 -2.72
N GLU A 85 18.04 3.72 -2.09
CA GLU A 85 18.15 4.14 -0.66
C GLU A 85 17.14 3.52 0.32
N SER A 86 16.30 2.54 -0.06
CA SER A 86 15.33 1.96 0.91
C SER A 86 14.99 0.51 0.62
N GLY A 87 15.96 -0.36 0.86
CA GLY A 87 15.77 -1.80 0.93
C GLY A 87 16.22 -2.31 2.29
N GLU A 88 15.39 -2.15 3.33
CA GLU A 88 15.43 -3.03 4.50
C GLU A 88 14.12 -2.87 5.31
N ALA A 89 13.22 -3.83 5.13
CA ALA A 89 12.18 -4.18 6.11
C ALA A 89 11.78 -5.62 5.77
N GLU A 90 12.66 -6.50 6.22
CA GLU A 90 12.62 -7.96 6.23
C GLU A 90 11.24 -8.54 6.54
N GLY A 91 10.97 -9.67 5.88
CA GLY A 91 10.16 -10.71 6.48
C GLY A 91 11.03 -11.54 7.42
N ALA A 92 10.67 -11.54 8.70
CA ALA A 92 10.97 -12.55 9.73
C ALA A 92 10.09 -12.16 10.94
N GLU A 93 9.30 -13.00 11.60
CA GLU A 93 9.48 -14.40 11.93
C GLU A 93 8.18 -15.19 11.76
N ALA A 94 8.34 -16.39 11.20
CA ALA A 94 7.46 -17.51 11.46
C ALA A 94 7.61 -17.91 12.94
N ALA A 95 6.48 -18.01 13.65
CA ALA A 95 6.46 -18.55 15.00
C ALA A 95 6.54 -20.08 14.94
N GLU A 96 7.58 -20.63 15.57
CA GLU A 96 7.55 -21.95 16.21
C GLU A 96 7.29 -21.75 17.71
#